data_AF-A0A945L352-F1
#
_entry.id   AF-A0A945L352-F1
#
_cell.length_a   1.000
_cell.length_b   1.000
_cell.length_c   1.000
_cell.angle_alpha   90.00
_cell.angle_beta   90.00
_cell.angle_gamma   90.00
#
_symmetry.space_group_name_H-M   'P 1'
#
loop_
_entity.id
_entity.type
_entity.pdbx_description
1 polymer ?
#
loop_
_entity_poly.entity_id
_entity_poly.type
_entity_poly.pdbx_seq_one_letter_code
_entity_poly.pdbx_strand_id
1 'polypeptide(L)'
;MNRSRDNLEIFPNRLASVCGLFGLLLPTLWVTPNASSQDLSKGSDIYATYCAQCHGPNLEGGQFSGFLDGMWNHGTYYALQRNNIEFGIIGTQMVAWGNVLSEIQIDTVLKFILEKEKEMGVEPPPPRDRSETEDYNLKVEVLAEGLKQPWGIEFLDERTALFSEFSGRLRLMIDRKVIPEPITGTPSPARQRSGQKPGFGFMDVALHPQYADNGWIYLCYIHEASDIPPGKTEYPWSTRIVRGRIQNHAWIDQEVVYDPRPEDYTLIQDHFGSRMVFDDSGDLYFSIGDRGRKLDAQNLSRPEGKFHRIHDDGQPVGDNPYNSLERYGALPTVYAYGTRNAQGLAIHPETGEVWSAEHGPMGGDELNIVQAGANYGWPLATKGLDRDGTVLTPYKSLPGIVDPIHYWTPSPAVCGIEFIDSPLFPAWKSNLLVAALKHQYIYRLVLDGHKVVKEEVILRESGRVRDIKTAPDGSIYVLTDRRGMILHLTPENNE
;
A
#
# COMPACT_ATOMS: atom_id res chain seq x y z
N MET A 1 -66.82 -3.96 -53.07
CA MET A 1 -65.75 -3.25 -53.81
C MET A 1 -64.42 -3.86 -53.38
N ASN A 2 -64.03 -4.96 -54.03
CA ASN A 2 -62.93 -5.06 -55.01
C ASN A 2 -61.58 -4.60 -54.44
N ARG A 3 -60.71 -5.55 -54.03
CA ARG A 3 -59.59 -6.17 -54.80
C ARG A 3 -58.33 -5.29 -54.69
N SER A 4 -57.08 -5.75 -54.52
CA SER A 4 -56.35 -7.02 -54.72
C SER A 4 -54.94 -6.79 -54.13
N ARG A 5 -54.24 -7.76 -53.49
CA ARG A 5 -53.34 -8.79 -54.09
C ARG A 5 -52.30 -8.17 -55.04
N ASP A 6 -51.01 -8.46 -55.06
CA ASP A 6 -50.20 -9.62 -54.60
C ASP A 6 -48.71 -9.35 -54.99
N ASN A 7 -47.76 -9.96 -54.26
CA ASN A 7 -46.53 -10.67 -54.73
C ASN A 7 -45.46 -9.91 -55.59
N LEU A 8 -44.16 -10.24 -55.74
CA LEU A 8 -43.25 -11.43 -55.79
C LEU A 8 -41.81 -10.83 -55.96
N GLU A 9 -40.65 -11.29 -55.44
CA GLU A 9 -39.70 -12.39 -55.84
C GLU A 9 -38.34 -12.03 -55.17
N ILE A 10 -37.54 -12.84 -54.46
CA ILE A 10 -36.75 -14.07 -54.73
C ILE A 10 -35.52 -13.89 -55.69
N PHE A 11 -34.33 -13.70 -55.08
CA PHE A 11 -32.94 -14.22 -55.36
C PHE A 11 -32.27 -14.04 -56.77
N PRO A 12 -30.93 -14.30 -57.01
CA PRO A 12 -29.80 -14.77 -56.16
C PRO A 12 -28.39 -14.11 -56.37
N ASN A 13 -27.45 -14.47 -55.46
CA ASN A 13 -25.99 -14.75 -55.58
C ASN A 13 -25.02 -13.87 -56.41
N ARG A 14 -23.87 -13.52 -55.80
CA ARG A 14 -22.53 -13.98 -56.23
C ARG A 14 -21.41 -13.75 -55.19
N LEU A 15 -20.56 -14.78 -55.08
CA LEU A 15 -19.33 -14.90 -54.31
C LEU A 15 -18.19 -13.98 -54.80
N ALA A 16 -17.30 -13.56 -53.89
CA ALA A 16 -15.87 -13.52 -54.14
C ALA A 16 -15.07 -13.56 -52.81
N SER A 17 -14.27 -14.61 -52.66
CA SER A 17 -13.28 -14.82 -51.60
C SER A 17 -12.10 -13.84 -51.71
N VAL A 18 -11.53 -13.43 -50.56
CA VAL A 18 -10.09 -13.12 -50.45
C VAL A 18 -9.58 -13.67 -49.10
N CYS A 19 -8.62 -14.59 -49.20
CA CYS A 19 -7.77 -15.11 -48.13
C CYS A 19 -6.94 -13.99 -47.46
N GLY A 20 -6.59 -14.15 -46.18
CA GLY A 20 -5.53 -13.31 -45.59
C GLY A 20 -5.27 -13.49 -44.10
N LEU A 21 -4.52 -14.54 -43.76
CA LEU A 21 -3.58 -14.68 -42.65
C LEU A 21 -3.97 -14.32 -41.20
N PHE A 22 -3.86 -15.36 -40.36
CA PHE A 22 -3.54 -15.33 -38.93
C PHE A 22 -2.40 -14.34 -38.61
N GLY A 23 -2.67 -13.43 -37.68
CA GLY A 23 -1.66 -12.69 -36.93
C GLY A 23 -1.88 -12.93 -35.44
N LEU A 24 -1.00 -13.72 -34.83
CA LEU A 24 -0.85 -13.85 -33.38
C LEU A 24 -0.59 -12.47 -32.77
N LEU A 25 -1.56 -11.91 -32.04
CA LEU A 25 -1.33 -10.75 -31.19
C LEU A 25 -0.86 -11.23 -29.82
N LEU A 26 0.46 -11.20 -29.65
CA LEU A 26 1.15 -11.31 -28.37
C LEU A 26 0.59 -10.27 -27.37
N PRO A 27 0.53 -10.59 -26.06
CA PRO A 27 0.06 -9.66 -25.06
C PRO A 27 1.08 -8.51 -24.95
N THR A 28 0.62 -7.28 -25.19
CA THR A 28 1.41 -6.08 -24.99
C THR A 28 1.59 -5.84 -23.49
N LEU A 29 2.78 -6.18 -23.01
CA LEU A 29 3.38 -5.63 -21.80
C LEU A 29 3.23 -4.10 -21.87
N TRP A 30 2.63 -3.47 -20.86
CA TRP A 30 2.65 -2.01 -20.78
C TRP A 30 4.01 -1.54 -20.30
N VAL A 31 4.81 -1.28 -21.31
CA VAL A 31 5.93 -0.36 -21.38
C VAL A 31 5.49 1.00 -20.78
N THR A 32 6.41 1.68 -20.10
CA THR A 32 6.41 3.14 -20.01
C THR A 32 5.95 3.74 -21.34
N PRO A 33 5.15 4.83 -21.41
CA PRO A 33 4.92 5.46 -22.71
C PRO A 33 6.29 5.77 -23.28
N ASN A 34 6.67 5.08 -24.37
CA ASN A 34 7.99 5.26 -24.97
C ASN A 34 8.09 6.74 -25.30
N ALA A 35 9.04 7.41 -24.64
CA ALA A 35 9.36 8.78 -24.98
C ALA A 35 9.75 8.80 -26.46
N SER A 36 9.24 9.76 -27.22
CA SER A 36 9.68 9.90 -28.60
C SER A 36 11.19 10.16 -28.62
N SER A 37 11.89 9.80 -29.69
CA SER A 37 13.33 10.10 -29.84
C SER A 37 13.63 11.59 -29.65
N GLN A 38 12.68 12.44 -30.02
CA GLN A 38 12.75 13.88 -29.81
C GLN A 38 12.62 14.29 -28.33
N ASP A 39 11.78 13.59 -27.55
CA ASP A 39 11.65 13.83 -26.11
C ASP A 39 12.89 13.34 -25.34
N LEU A 40 13.47 12.20 -25.75
CA LEU A 40 14.71 11.69 -25.16
C LEU A 40 15.90 12.62 -25.43
N SER A 41 16.01 13.19 -26.63
CA SER A 41 17.04 14.18 -26.96
C SER A 41 16.90 15.44 -26.09
N LYS A 42 15.69 15.98 -25.97
CA LYS A 42 15.44 17.15 -25.11
C LYS A 42 15.74 16.84 -23.63
N GLY A 43 15.37 15.65 -23.17
CA GLY A 43 15.65 15.21 -21.81
C GLY A 43 17.16 15.09 -21.54
N SER A 44 17.91 14.59 -22.52
CA SER A 44 19.38 14.55 -22.47
C SER A 44 19.99 15.94 -22.38
N ASP A 45 19.49 16.91 -23.15
CA ASP A 45 20.01 18.29 -23.13
C ASP A 45 19.73 18.98 -21.78
N ILE A 46 18.53 18.79 -21.23
CA ILE A 46 18.17 19.28 -19.90
C ILE A 46 19.06 18.62 -18.84
N TYR A 47 19.25 17.29 -18.92
CA TYR A 47 20.11 16.56 -17.99
C TYR A 47 21.55 17.09 -18.01
N ALA A 48 22.14 17.24 -19.19
CA ALA A 48 23.50 17.74 -19.37
C ALA A 48 23.67 19.15 -18.79
N THR A 49 22.64 19.98 -18.89
CA THR A 49 22.67 21.37 -18.43
C THR A 49 22.52 21.50 -16.91
N TYR A 50 21.59 20.76 -16.31
CA TYR A 50 21.18 21.01 -14.92
C TYR A 50 21.56 19.89 -13.94
N CYS A 51 21.72 18.65 -14.40
CA CYS A 51 21.86 17.48 -13.52
C CYS A 51 23.26 16.84 -13.57
N ALA A 52 23.91 16.86 -14.73
CA ALA A 52 25.15 16.12 -15.01
C ALA A 52 26.33 16.48 -14.08
N GLN A 53 26.41 17.73 -13.62
CA GLN A 53 27.47 18.14 -12.67
C GLN A 53 27.39 17.37 -11.35
N CYS A 54 26.18 17.03 -10.90
CA CYS A 54 25.92 16.35 -9.64
C CYS A 54 25.95 14.83 -9.81
N HIS A 55 25.34 14.33 -10.89
CA HIS A 55 25.03 12.91 -11.09
C HIS A 55 25.89 12.23 -12.17
N GLY A 56 26.93 12.92 -12.65
CA GLY A 56 27.79 12.43 -13.72
C GLY A 56 27.20 12.65 -15.11
N PRO A 57 28.04 12.92 -16.13
CA PRO A 57 27.58 13.21 -17.49
C PRO A 57 26.88 12.03 -18.18
N ASN A 58 27.10 10.81 -17.72
CA ASN A 58 26.50 9.58 -18.23
C ASN A 58 25.59 8.88 -17.21
N LEU A 59 25.08 9.61 -16.20
CA LEU A 59 24.22 9.06 -15.12
C LEU A 59 24.94 8.07 -14.19
N GLU A 60 26.26 7.99 -14.27
CA GLU A 60 27.12 7.06 -13.53
C GLU A 60 27.37 7.47 -12.08
N GLY A 61 26.93 8.67 -11.69
CA GLY A 61 27.26 9.30 -10.43
C GLY A 61 28.48 10.22 -10.55
N GLY A 62 28.58 11.16 -9.62
CA GLY A 62 29.66 12.15 -9.60
C GLY A 62 29.90 12.62 -8.18
N GLN A 63 29.51 13.86 -7.89
CA GLN A 63 29.49 14.37 -6.52
C GLN A 63 28.42 13.65 -5.66
N PHE A 64 27.34 13.18 -6.29
CA PHE A 64 26.27 12.41 -5.65
C PHE A 64 25.99 11.10 -6.40
N SER A 65 25.06 10.29 -5.88
CA SER A 65 24.70 8.99 -6.45
C SER A 65 24.27 9.10 -7.92
N GLY A 66 24.63 8.09 -8.71
CA GLY A 66 24.16 7.93 -10.07
C GLY A 66 22.71 7.47 -10.14
N PHE A 67 22.24 7.22 -11.36
CA PHE A 67 20.92 6.65 -11.64
C PHE A 67 21.01 5.25 -12.28
N LEU A 68 22.22 4.76 -12.52
CA LEU A 68 22.49 3.50 -13.23
C LEU A 68 22.99 2.37 -12.31
N ASP A 69 22.71 2.47 -11.01
CA ASP A 69 23.00 1.46 -10.00
C ASP A 69 21.73 0.73 -9.51
N GLY A 70 20.56 1.12 -10.02
CA GLY A 70 19.26 0.56 -9.67
C GLY A 70 18.82 0.97 -8.27
N MET A 71 19.51 1.92 -7.63
CA MET A 71 19.25 2.39 -6.28
C MET A 71 18.70 3.81 -6.29
N TRP A 72 17.38 3.91 -6.17
CA TRP A 72 16.72 5.20 -5.96
C TRP A 72 16.59 5.53 -4.47
N ASN A 73 17.62 6.19 -3.93
CA ASN A 73 17.80 6.49 -2.51
C ASN A 73 16.70 7.39 -1.89
N HIS A 74 15.95 8.12 -2.72
CA HIS A 74 14.93 9.07 -2.26
C HIS A 74 13.55 8.84 -2.87
N GLY A 75 13.28 7.62 -3.32
CA GLY A 75 11.97 7.26 -3.87
C GLY A 75 12.06 6.65 -5.25
N THR A 76 11.36 5.52 -5.43
CA THR A 76 11.49 4.65 -6.61
C THR A 76 10.30 4.78 -7.58
N TYR A 77 9.54 5.89 -7.55
CA TYR A 77 8.36 6.03 -8.39
C TYR A 77 8.18 7.43 -8.94
N TYR A 78 7.63 7.49 -10.16
CA TYR A 78 7.66 8.67 -11.02
C TYR A 78 7.24 9.95 -10.31
N ALA A 79 6.11 9.95 -9.59
CA ALA A 79 5.64 11.15 -8.89
C ALA A 79 6.61 11.62 -7.79
N LEU A 80 7.22 10.70 -7.03
CA LEU A 80 8.18 11.07 -6.00
C LEU A 80 9.53 11.50 -6.60
N GLN A 81 9.99 10.81 -7.64
CA GLN A 81 11.19 11.19 -8.39
C GLN A 81 11.01 12.59 -9.01
N ARG A 82 9.84 12.86 -9.58
CA ARG A 82 9.45 14.17 -10.10
C ARG A 82 9.45 15.22 -8.99
N ASN A 83 8.79 14.94 -7.87
CA ASN A 83 8.76 15.86 -6.72
C ASN A 83 10.15 16.14 -6.16
N ASN A 84 11.05 15.16 -6.14
CA ASN A 84 12.43 15.37 -5.70
C ASN A 84 13.19 16.32 -6.63
N ILE A 85 12.90 16.30 -7.94
CA ILE A 85 13.48 17.28 -8.88
C ILE A 85 12.82 18.65 -8.67
N GLU A 86 11.50 18.69 -8.55
CA GLU A 86 10.72 19.92 -8.43
C GLU A 86 11.02 20.70 -7.15
N PHE A 87 10.98 20.02 -6.01
CA PHE A 87 11.08 20.63 -4.68
C PHE A 87 12.44 20.39 -4.00
N GLY A 88 13.34 19.64 -4.64
CA GLY A 88 14.59 19.22 -4.03
C GLY A 88 14.35 18.15 -2.95
N ILE A 89 15.42 17.80 -2.23
CA ILE A 89 15.35 16.80 -1.16
C ILE A 89 15.88 17.43 0.13
N ILE A 90 14.95 17.75 1.02
CA ILE A 90 15.24 18.34 2.34
C ILE A 90 16.23 17.46 3.10
N GLY A 91 17.28 18.08 3.65
CA GLY A 91 18.35 17.37 4.37
C GLY A 91 19.46 16.84 3.48
N THR A 92 19.41 17.07 2.16
CA THR A 92 20.49 16.76 1.23
C THR A 92 20.93 18.01 0.45
N GLN A 93 21.93 17.87 -0.41
CA GLN A 93 22.39 18.94 -1.31
C GLN A 93 21.58 19.00 -2.63
N MET A 94 20.56 18.15 -2.81
CA MET A 94 19.67 18.18 -3.97
C MET A 94 18.71 19.37 -3.87
N VAL A 95 19.01 20.43 -4.62
CA VAL A 95 18.22 21.68 -4.67
C VAL A 95 16.90 21.51 -5.43
N ALA A 96 15.96 22.43 -5.18
CA ALA A 96 14.70 22.51 -5.91
C ALA A 96 14.89 23.09 -7.31
N TRP A 97 14.41 22.38 -8.34
CA TRP A 97 14.48 22.83 -9.73
C TRP A 97 13.17 23.40 -10.27
N GLY A 98 12.06 23.35 -9.53
CA GLY A 98 10.75 23.85 -9.95
C GLY A 98 10.70 25.37 -10.26
N ASN A 99 11.68 26.13 -9.76
CA ASN A 99 11.83 27.55 -10.08
C ASN A 99 12.65 27.82 -11.36
N VAL A 100 13.29 26.78 -11.93
CA VAL A 100 14.20 26.87 -13.09
C VAL A 100 13.64 26.07 -14.27
N LEU A 101 13.08 24.90 -14.00
CA LEU A 101 12.50 23.99 -14.98
C LEU A 101 10.98 24.04 -14.87
N SER A 102 10.32 24.15 -16.02
CA SER A 102 8.87 23.94 -16.10
C SER A 102 8.50 22.49 -15.79
N GLU A 103 7.26 22.26 -15.39
CA GLU A 103 6.69 20.92 -15.19
C GLU A 103 6.98 19.94 -16.35
N ILE A 104 6.87 20.42 -17.59
CA ILE A 104 7.14 19.62 -18.79
C ILE A 104 8.62 19.25 -18.87
N GLN A 105 9.52 20.18 -18.55
CA GLN A 105 10.97 19.93 -18.58
C GLN A 105 11.39 18.93 -17.50
N ILE A 106 10.79 19.02 -16.30
CA ILE A 106 11.01 18.05 -15.22
C ILE A 106 10.58 16.65 -15.65
N ASP A 107 9.39 16.52 -16.24
CA ASP A 107 8.93 15.23 -16.77
C ASP A 107 9.84 14.69 -17.88
N THR A 108 10.32 15.57 -18.74
CA THR A 108 11.14 15.22 -19.90
C THR A 108 12.51 14.69 -19.44
N VAL A 109 13.16 15.35 -18.49
CA VAL A 109 14.45 14.88 -17.95
C VAL A 109 14.30 13.59 -17.15
N LEU A 110 13.23 13.45 -16.36
CA LEU A 110 12.98 12.23 -15.60
C LEU A 110 12.73 11.03 -16.53
N LYS A 111 11.95 11.22 -17.61
CA LYS A 111 11.73 10.17 -18.63
C LYS A 111 13.04 9.75 -19.29
N PHE A 112 13.92 10.70 -19.59
CA PHE A 112 15.25 10.39 -20.13
C PHE A 112 16.07 9.52 -19.16
N ILE A 113 16.13 9.90 -17.87
CA ILE A 113 16.85 9.13 -16.85
C ILE A 113 16.31 7.70 -16.75
N LEU A 114 14.98 7.54 -16.64
CA LEU A 114 14.34 6.24 -16.50
C LEU A 114 14.47 5.37 -17.75
N GLU A 115 14.42 5.95 -18.96
CA GLU A 115 14.63 5.19 -20.19
C GLU A 115 16.09 4.76 -20.32
N LYS A 116 17.05 5.56 -19.85
CA LYS A 116 18.47 5.18 -19.81
C LYS A 116 18.76 4.04 -18.84
N GLU A 117 18.20 4.11 -17.63
CA GLU A 117 18.26 3.02 -16.64
C GLU A 117 17.69 1.72 -17.23
N LYS A 118 16.55 1.81 -17.93
CA LYS A 118 15.90 0.69 -18.63
C LYS A 118 16.72 0.17 -19.82
N GLU A 119 17.27 1.03 -20.67
CA GLU A 119 18.14 0.66 -21.80
C GLU A 119 19.37 -0.12 -21.34
N MET A 120 19.93 0.26 -20.19
CA MET A 120 21.08 -0.41 -19.60
C MET A 120 20.73 -1.71 -18.88
N GLY A 121 19.43 -2.02 -18.71
CA GLY A 121 18.99 -3.20 -17.98
C GLY A 121 19.47 -3.21 -16.53
N VAL A 122 19.57 -2.02 -15.92
CA VAL A 122 20.04 -1.90 -14.55
C VAL A 122 19.02 -2.53 -13.62
N GLU A 123 19.38 -3.66 -13.04
CA GLU A 123 18.61 -4.28 -11.98
C GLU A 123 19.13 -3.79 -10.62
N PRO A 124 18.25 -3.45 -9.67
CA PRO A 124 18.67 -3.14 -8.32
C PRO A 124 19.50 -4.30 -7.75
N PRO A 125 20.59 -4.05 -7.00
CA PRO A 125 21.38 -5.12 -6.42
C PRO A 125 20.49 -6.01 -5.56
N PRO A 126 20.70 -7.34 -5.53
CA PRO A 126 19.92 -8.22 -4.69
C PRO A 126 20.01 -7.76 -3.22
N PRO A 127 18.97 -8.02 -2.40
CA PRO A 127 19.07 -7.79 -0.97
C PRO A 127 20.32 -8.44 -0.40
N ARG A 128 20.91 -7.81 0.62
CA ARG A 128 21.99 -8.44 1.38
C ARG A 128 21.46 -9.75 1.98
N ASP A 129 22.26 -10.80 1.92
CA ASP A 129 21.94 -12.11 2.51
C ASP A 129 22.07 -12.13 4.04
N ARG A 130 22.61 -11.05 4.61
CA ARG A 130 22.82 -10.84 6.03
C ARG A 130 22.42 -9.44 6.46
N SER A 131 21.91 -9.32 7.68
CA SER A 131 21.71 -8.04 8.35
C SER A 131 22.19 -8.11 9.79
N GLU A 132 23.24 -7.34 10.09
CA GLU A 132 23.77 -7.23 11.45
C GLU A 132 22.86 -6.30 12.27
N THR A 133 22.51 -6.76 13.47
CA THR A 133 21.76 -6.00 14.46
C THR A 133 22.53 -6.03 15.79
N GLU A 134 22.11 -5.24 16.75
CA GLU A 134 22.72 -5.21 18.08
C GLU A 134 22.64 -6.56 18.81
N ASP A 135 21.58 -7.33 18.58
CA ASP A 135 21.31 -8.57 19.31
C ASP A 135 21.55 -9.83 18.46
N TYR A 136 21.47 -9.75 17.13
CA TYR A 136 21.57 -10.88 16.21
C TYR A 136 22.28 -10.53 14.89
N ASN A 137 22.92 -11.53 14.30
CA ASN A 137 23.19 -11.55 12.87
C ASN A 137 22.03 -12.27 12.18
N LEU A 138 21.26 -11.55 11.38
CA LEU A 138 20.13 -12.12 10.66
C LEU A 138 20.61 -12.70 9.34
N LYS A 139 20.21 -13.94 9.03
CA LYS A 139 20.18 -14.45 7.67
C LYS A 139 18.93 -13.89 6.97
N VAL A 140 19.11 -13.35 5.77
CA VAL A 140 18.04 -12.82 4.91
C VAL A 140 17.97 -13.67 3.66
N GLU A 141 16.88 -14.39 3.48
CA GLU A 141 16.65 -15.28 2.34
C GLU A 141 15.53 -14.73 1.45
N VAL A 142 15.78 -14.61 0.14
CA VAL A 142 14.74 -14.25 -0.83
C VAL A 142 13.97 -15.52 -1.19
N LEU A 143 12.71 -15.62 -0.78
CA LEU A 143 11.86 -16.78 -1.08
C LEU A 143 11.12 -16.65 -2.41
N ALA A 144 10.80 -15.42 -2.79
CA ALA A 144 10.11 -15.12 -4.04
C ALA A 144 10.44 -13.71 -4.50
N GLU A 145 10.35 -13.51 -5.82
CA GLU A 145 10.63 -12.27 -6.52
C GLU A 145 9.71 -12.13 -7.74
N GLY A 146 9.65 -10.93 -8.34
CA GLY A 146 8.77 -10.65 -9.49
C GLY A 146 7.28 -10.56 -9.14
N LEU A 147 6.94 -10.50 -7.85
CA LEU A 147 5.58 -10.32 -7.36
C LEU A 147 5.03 -8.95 -7.73
N LYS A 148 3.71 -8.85 -7.87
CA LYS A 148 3.04 -7.64 -8.36
C LYS A 148 2.53 -6.81 -7.20
N GLN A 149 3.46 -6.11 -6.53
CA GLN A 149 3.16 -5.26 -5.38
C GLN A 149 2.45 -6.03 -4.25
N PRO A 150 3.13 -7.02 -3.63
CA PRO A 150 2.59 -7.73 -2.48
C PRO A 150 2.24 -6.72 -1.36
N TRP A 151 1.13 -6.95 -0.65
CA TRP A 151 0.57 -5.97 0.29
C TRP A 151 0.40 -6.51 1.71
N GLY A 152 -0.35 -7.59 1.90
CA GLY A 152 -0.57 -8.25 3.19
C GLY A 152 -0.23 -9.74 3.13
N ILE A 153 0.18 -10.33 4.24
CA ILE A 153 0.49 -11.77 4.37
C ILE A 153 -0.02 -12.33 5.70
N GLU A 154 -0.62 -13.52 5.64
CA GLU A 154 -1.10 -14.28 6.79
C GLU A 154 -0.73 -15.76 6.67
N PHE A 155 -0.52 -16.43 7.80
CA PHE A 155 -0.21 -17.87 7.83
C PHE A 155 -1.47 -18.67 8.13
N LEU A 156 -1.89 -19.49 7.17
CA LEU A 156 -3.02 -20.40 7.32
C LEU A 156 -2.66 -21.58 8.25
N ASP A 157 -1.40 -22.00 8.18
CA ASP A 157 -0.78 -23.03 9.01
C ASP A 157 0.76 -22.91 8.97
N GLU A 158 1.46 -23.84 9.62
CA GLU A 158 2.95 -23.93 9.69
C GLU A 158 3.66 -23.89 8.32
N ARG A 159 2.99 -24.31 7.25
CA ARG A 159 3.58 -24.51 5.92
C ARG A 159 3.00 -23.58 4.87
N THR A 160 1.82 -23.02 5.13
CA THR A 160 1.01 -22.33 4.14
C THR A 160 0.78 -20.89 4.54
N ALA A 161 1.25 -19.97 3.71
CA ALA A 161 0.93 -18.55 3.81
C ALA A 161 0.02 -18.11 2.65
N LEU A 162 -0.87 -17.18 2.95
CA LEU A 162 -1.74 -16.48 2.02
C LEU A 162 -1.27 -15.03 1.94
N PHE A 163 -1.10 -14.50 0.73
CA PHE A 163 -0.71 -13.11 0.55
C PHE A 163 -1.46 -12.44 -0.58
N SER A 164 -1.72 -11.15 -0.43
CA SER A 164 -2.38 -10.30 -1.40
C SER A 164 -1.38 -9.52 -2.24
N GLU A 165 -1.76 -9.23 -3.47
CA GLU A 165 -1.04 -8.36 -4.38
C GLU A 165 -1.95 -7.23 -4.85
N PHE A 166 -1.41 -6.02 -4.85
CA PHE A 166 -2.11 -4.80 -5.27
C PHE A 166 -2.54 -4.85 -6.74
N SER A 167 -2.05 -5.81 -7.54
CA SER A 167 -2.59 -6.11 -8.87
C SER A 167 -3.97 -6.80 -8.86
N GLY A 168 -4.51 -7.14 -7.68
CA GLY A 168 -5.78 -7.86 -7.53
C GLY A 168 -5.62 -9.38 -7.57
N ARG A 169 -4.48 -9.91 -7.09
CA ARG A 169 -4.24 -11.35 -7.01
C ARG A 169 -4.11 -11.74 -5.55
N LEU A 170 -4.80 -12.81 -5.15
CA LEU A 170 -4.61 -13.48 -3.87
C LEU A 170 -3.85 -14.77 -4.15
N ARG A 171 -2.78 -15.04 -3.41
CA ARG A 171 -1.82 -16.11 -3.75
C ARG A 171 -1.42 -16.91 -2.53
N LEU A 172 -1.08 -18.17 -2.77
CA LEU A 172 -0.54 -19.07 -1.76
C LEU A 172 0.97 -19.20 -1.90
N MET A 173 1.61 -19.39 -0.75
CA MET A 173 2.96 -19.89 -0.63
C MET A 173 2.91 -21.14 0.26
N ILE A 174 3.40 -22.27 -0.26
CA ILE A 174 3.42 -23.56 0.44
C ILE A 174 4.87 -24.00 0.53
N ASP A 175 5.33 -24.39 1.73
CA ASP A 175 6.72 -24.78 1.98
C ASP A 175 7.72 -23.73 1.47
N ARG A 176 7.44 -22.45 1.76
CA ARG A 176 8.25 -21.30 1.34
C ARG A 176 8.36 -21.12 -0.19
N LYS A 177 7.50 -21.80 -0.97
CA LYS A 177 7.43 -21.66 -2.44
C LYS A 177 6.10 -21.08 -2.86
N VAL A 178 6.15 -19.99 -3.61
CA VAL A 178 4.95 -19.34 -4.14
C VAL A 178 4.31 -20.23 -5.21
N ILE A 179 3.01 -20.48 -5.06
CA ILE A 179 2.20 -21.18 -6.07
C ILE A 179 1.97 -20.26 -7.27
N PRO A 180 2.33 -20.65 -8.51
CA PRO A 180 2.24 -19.78 -9.68
C PRO A 180 0.84 -19.21 -9.94
N GLU A 181 -0.18 -20.04 -9.79
CA GLU A 181 -1.56 -19.68 -10.05
C GLU A 181 -2.16 -18.86 -8.89
N PRO A 182 -2.80 -17.71 -9.15
CA PRO A 182 -3.57 -17.02 -8.12
C PRO A 182 -4.84 -17.80 -7.75
N ILE A 183 -5.37 -17.54 -6.56
CA ILE A 183 -6.68 -18.04 -6.13
C ILE A 183 -7.74 -17.52 -7.09
N THR A 184 -8.56 -18.44 -7.58
CA THR A 184 -9.65 -18.15 -8.51
C THR A 184 -10.92 -17.73 -7.78
N GLY A 185 -11.87 -17.09 -8.48
CA GLY A 185 -13.17 -16.73 -7.89
C GLY A 185 -13.12 -15.59 -6.85
N THR A 186 -11.98 -14.91 -6.70
CA THR A 186 -11.84 -13.78 -5.77
C THR A 186 -12.67 -12.56 -6.22
N PRO A 187 -13.00 -11.62 -5.31
CA PRO A 187 -13.68 -10.38 -5.67
C PRO A 187 -12.91 -9.61 -6.75
N SER A 188 -13.63 -8.91 -7.63
CA SER A 188 -13.01 -8.02 -8.61
C SER A 188 -12.82 -6.61 -8.01
N PRO A 189 -11.59 -6.11 -7.84
CA PRO A 189 -11.35 -4.78 -7.26
C PRO A 189 -11.77 -3.63 -8.19
N ALA A 190 -11.53 -3.78 -9.49
CA ALA A 190 -11.93 -2.82 -10.51
C ALA A 190 -12.26 -3.54 -11.82
N ARG A 191 -13.16 -2.96 -12.62
CA ARG A 191 -13.43 -3.49 -13.97
C ARG A 191 -12.19 -3.29 -14.83
N GLN A 192 -11.64 -4.36 -15.41
CA GLN A 192 -10.60 -4.24 -16.43
C GLN A 192 -11.22 -3.62 -17.70
N ARG A 193 -11.09 -2.31 -17.87
CA ARG A 193 -11.52 -1.60 -19.10
C ARG A 193 -10.31 -1.28 -19.97
N SER A 194 -10.47 -1.43 -21.28
CA SER A 194 -9.49 -0.99 -22.28
C SER A 194 -9.05 0.47 -22.01
N GLY A 195 -7.75 0.69 -21.81
CA GLY A 195 -7.16 2.02 -21.63
C GLY A 195 -7.11 2.55 -20.20
N GLN A 196 -7.65 1.85 -19.19
CA GLN A 196 -7.42 2.21 -17.78
C GLN A 196 -6.01 1.78 -17.34
N LYS A 197 -5.32 2.65 -16.59
CA LYS A 197 -4.06 2.30 -15.92
C LYS A 197 -4.31 1.09 -15.00
N PRO A 198 -3.39 0.12 -14.90
CA PRO A 198 -3.47 -0.86 -13.84
C PRO A 198 -3.35 -0.11 -12.52
N GLY A 199 -4.35 -0.19 -11.67
CA GLY A 199 -4.29 0.50 -10.39
C GLY A 199 -5.47 0.11 -9.54
N PHE A 200 -5.15 -0.34 -8.33
CA PHE A 200 -6.06 -0.65 -7.22
C PHE A 200 -6.63 -2.06 -7.24
N GLY A 201 -5.96 -2.95 -6.51
CA GLY A 201 -6.33 -4.35 -6.33
C GLY A 201 -6.59 -4.68 -4.86
N PHE A 202 -6.06 -5.82 -4.42
CA PHE A 202 -6.16 -6.25 -3.03
C PHE A 202 -5.19 -5.47 -2.14
N MET A 203 -5.64 -5.19 -0.93
CA MET A 203 -4.89 -4.52 0.12
C MET A 203 -4.60 -5.58 1.18
N ASP A 204 -5.26 -5.56 2.31
CA ASP A 204 -4.96 -6.46 3.42
C ASP A 204 -5.70 -7.79 3.35
N VAL A 205 -5.12 -8.78 4.03
CA VAL A 205 -5.75 -10.08 4.29
C VAL A 205 -5.63 -10.34 5.80
N ALA A 206 -6.70 -10.82 6.42
CA ALA A 206 -6.71 -11.21 7.82
C ALA A 206 -7.43 -12.55 7.98
N LEU A 207 -7.03 -13.34 8.98
CA LEU A 207 -7.71 -14.59 9.32
C LEU A 207 -8.66 -14.35 10.48
N HIS A 208 -9.80 -15.04 10.45
CA HIS A 208 -10.66 -15.10 11.63
C HIS A 208 -9.88 -15.72 12.80
N PRO A 209 -10.07 -15.29 14.06
CA PRO A 209 -9.38 -15.88 15.22
C PRO A 209 -9.56 -17.40 15.37
N GLN A 210 -10.70 -17.91 14.91
CA GLN A 210 -11.05 -19.34 14.83
C GLN A 210 -10.89 -19.93 13.41
N TYR A 211 -9.95 -19.42 12.62
CA TYR A 211 -9.74 -19.85 11.22
C TYR A 211 -9.60 -21.37 11.08
N ALA A 212 -8.91 -22.03 12.01
CA ALA A 212 -8.73 -23.49 12.00
C ALA A 212 -10.07 -24.27 12.03
N ASP A 213 -11.09 -23.69 12.65
CA ASP A 213 -12.42 -24.32 12.79
C ASP A 213 -13.36 -23.90 11.65
N ASN A 214 -13.35 -22.62 11.27
CA ASN A 214 -14.37 -22.04 10.40
C ASN A 214 -13.88 -21.64 9.01
N GLY A 215 -12.57 -21.61 8.77
CA GLY A 215 -11.93 -21.30 7.49
C GLY A 215 -12.12 -19.86 6.98
N TRP A 216 -12.64 -18.94 7.80
CA TRP A 216 -12.96 -17.58 7.37
C TRP A 216 -11.71 -16.72 7.17
N ILE A 217 -11.60 -16.17 5.97
CA ILE A 217 -10.54 -15.24 5.55
C ILE A 217 -11.21 -13.92 5.19
N TYR A 218 -10.65 -12.81 5.66
CA TYR A 218 -11.09 -11.46 5.38
C TYR A 218 -10.17 -10.85 4.34
N LEU A 219 -10.74 -10.24 3.31
CA LEU A 219 -10.00 -9.58 2.24
C LEU A 219 -10.47 -8.13 2.13
N CYS A 220 -9.55 -7.20 2.37
CA CYS A 220 -9.76 -5.79 2.16
C CYS A 220 -9.23 -5.39 0.78
N TYR A 221 -10.00 -4.62 0.04
CA TYR A 221 -9.62 -4.23 -1.30
C TYR A 221 -10.24 -2.90 -1.72
N ILE A 222 -9.66 -2.34 -2.78
CA ILE A 222 -10.18 -1.12 -3.36
C ILE A 222 -11.30 -1.51 -4.31
N HIS A 223 -12.51 -1.10 -3.97
CA HIS A 223 -13.71 -1.42 -4.73
C HIS A 223 -14.12 -0.23 -5.60
N GLU A 224 -14.16 -0.46 -6.92
CA GLU A 224 -14.85 0.41 -7.86
C GLU A 224 -16.37 0.25 -7.68
N ALA A 225 -17.11 1.36 -7.54
CA ALA A 225 -18.56 1.31 -7.39
C ALA A 225 -19.23 0.53 -8.53
N SER A 226 -20.30 -0.20 -8.23
CA SER A 226 -21.01 -1.00 -9.25
C SER A 226 -21.73 -0.12 -10.29
N ASP A 227 -22.19 1.05 -9.86
CA ASP A 227 -22.82 2.07 -10.70
C ASP A 227 -22.17 3.43 -10.45
N ILE A 228 -22.38 4.37 -11.37
CA ILE A 228 -21.97 5.77 -11.17
C ILE A 228 -22.97 6.40 -10.18
N PRO A 229 -22.54 6.77 -8.95
CA PRO A 229 -23.46 7.36 -7.99
C PRO A 229 -24.00 8.71 -8.48
N PRO A 230 -25.20 9.14 -8.05
CA PRO A 230 -25.74 10.46 -8.38
C PRO A 230 -24.72 11.58 -8.11
N GLY A 231 -24.51 12.44 -9.11
CA GLY A 231 -23.55 13.56 -9.01
C GLY A 231 -22.09 13.20 -9.33
N LYS A 232 -21.80 11.98 -9.79
CA LYS A 232 -20.48 11.59 -10.33
C LYS A 232 -20.54 11.40 -11.84
N THR A 233 -19.41 11.55 -12.51
CA THR A 233 -19.25 11.35 -13.97
C THR A 233 -18.45 10.10 -14.32
N GLU A 234 -17.79 9.52 -13.33
CA GLU A 234 -16.92 8.35 -13.43
C GLU A 234 -17.22 7.41 -12.27
N TYR A 235 -16.73 6.17 -12.37
CA TYR A 235 -16.90 5.16 -11.34
C TYR A 235 -15.94 5.47 -10.18
N PRO A 236 -16.44 5.85 -9.00
CA PRO A 236 -15.59 6.17 -7.87
C PRO A 236 -15.15 4.91 -7.11
N TRP A 237 -14.15 5.07 -6.24
CA TRP A 237 -13.57 3.99 -5.45
C TRP A 237 -13.74 4.22 -3.95
N SER A 238 -13.76 3.12 -3.20
CA SER A 238 -13.68 3.12 -1.74
C SER A 238 -13.06 1.83 -1.21
N THR A 239 -12.76 1.78 0.08
CA THR A 239 -12.27 0.59 0.77
C THR A 239 -13.45 -0.34 1.08
N ARG A 240 -13.37 -1.62 0.70
CA ARG A 240 -14.40 -2.63 0.96
C ARG A 240 -13.78 -3.87 1.59
N ILE A 241 -14.51 -4.51 2.50
CA ILE A 241 -14.08 -5.76 3.15
C ILE A 241 -15.11 -6.84 2.87
N VAL A 242 -14.63 -8.00 2.44
CA VAL A 242 -15.42 -9.23 2.31
C VAL A 242 -14.77 -10.33 3.14
N ARG A 243 -15.53 -11.37 3.48
CA ARG A 243 -14.99 -12.64 3.95
C ARG A 243 -15.35 -13.78 3.02
N GLY A 244 -14.60 -14.86 3.08
CA GLY A 244 -14.77 -16.06 2.26
C GLY A 244 -13.88 -17.19 2.77
N ARG A 245 -13.91 -18.31 2.06
CA ARG A 245 -13.07 -19.48 2.33
C ARG A 245 -12.29 -19.85 1.09
N ILE A 246 -11.20 -20.60 1.26
CA ILE A 246 -10.47 -21.18 0.14
C ILE A 246 -10.72 -22.69 0.11
N GLN A 247 -11.26 -23.19 -0.99
CA GLN A 247 -11.42 -24.61 -1.26
C GLN A 247 -11.00 -24.91 -2.69
N ASN A 248 -10.16 -25.93 -2.90
CA ASN A 248 -9.68 -26.32 -4.23
C ASN A 248 -9.07 -25.15 -5.03
N HIS A 249 -8.27 -24.30 -4.39
CA HIS A 249 -7.65 -23.11 -4.99
C HIS A 249 -8.65 -22.05 -5.51
N ALA A 250 -9.88 -22.07 -4.99
CA ALA A 250 -10.93 -21.12 -5.30
C ALA A 250 -11.46 -20.44 -4.04
N TRP A 251 -11.75 -19.16 -4.14
CA TRP A 251 -12.48 -18.38 -3.15
C TRP A 251 -13.98 -18.70 -3.25
N ILE A 252 -14.56 -19.12 -2.13
CA ILE A 252 -15.97 -19.55 -2.02
C ILE A 252 -16.64 -18.90 -0.80
N ASP A 253 -17.95 -19.09 -0.67
CA ASP A 253 -18.75 -18.64 0.48
C ASP A 253 -18.62 -17.14 0.78
N GLN A 254 -18.53 -16.31 -0.27
CA GLN A 254 -18.26 -14.89 -0.09
C GLN A 254 -19.40 -14.14 0.60
N GLU A 255 -19.06 -13.37 1.63
CA GLU A 255 -19.96 -12.45 2.32
C GLU A 255 -19.35 -11.04 2.40
N VAL A 256 -20.19 -10.01 2.32
CA VAL A 256 -19.75 -8.62 2.48
C VAL A 256 -19.74 -8.28 3.96
N VAL A 257 -18.60 -7.83 4.47
CA VAL A 257 -18.39 -7.51 5.89
C VAL A 257 -18.47 -6.00 6.11
N TYR A 258 -17.84 -5.22 5.22
CA TYR A 258 -17.95 -3.77 5.23
C TYR A 258 -18.19 -3.27 3.81
N ASP A 259 -19.29 -2.54 3.62
CA ASP A 259 -19.64 -1.88 2.37
C ASP A 259 -19.81 -0.37 2.61
N PRO A 260 -19.01 0.49 1.96
CA PRO A 260 -19.19 1.93 2.06
C PRO A 260 -20.51 2.37 1.41
N ARG A 261 -21.13 3.42 1.96
CA ARG A 261 -22.35 3.99 1.37
C ARG A 261 -22.04 4.63 0.02
N PRO A 262 -23.00 4.71 -0.93
CA PRO A 262 -22.77 5.29 -2.25
C PRO A 262 -22.14 6.70 -2.22
N GLU A 263 -22.50 7.53 -1.24
CA GLU A 263 -21.98 8.89 -1.05
C GLU A 263 -20.55 8.97 -0.49
N ASP A 264 -20.02 7.87 0.03
CA ASP A 264 -18.65 7.78 0.57
C ASP A 264 -17.63 7.36 -0.50
N TYR A 265 -18.10 6.99 -1.70
CA TYR A 265 -17.20 6.74 -2.81
C TYR A 265 -16.65 8.06 -3.41
N THR A 266 -15.36 8.05 -3.73
CA THR A 266 -14.64 9.22 -4.27
C THR A 266 -13.78 8.88 -5.48
N LEU A 267 -13.50 9.87 -6.32
CA LEU A 267 -12.56 9.74 -7.44
C LEU A 267 -11.10 9.89 -6.98
N ILE A 268 -10.87 10.25 -5.71
CA ILE A 268 -9.53 10.38 -5.15
C ILE A 268 -8.94 8.98 -4.96
N GLN A 269 -7.68 8.81 -5.35
CA GLN A 269 -6.99 7.52 -5.38
C GLN A 269 -5.88 7.40 -4.32
N ASP A 270 -5.89 8.28 -3.32
CA ASP A 270 -4.89 8.37 -2.25
C ASP A 270 -5.47 7.93 -0.90
N HIS A 271 -4.62 7.40 -0.01
CA HIS A 271 -4.92 7.18 1.41
C HIS A 271 -6.11 6.24 1.72
N PHE A 272 -6.06 5.01 1.23
CA PHE A 272 -7.12 4.01 1.49
C PHE A 272 -7.11 3.44 2.92
N GLY A 273 -6.01 3.56 3.67
CA GLY A 273 -5.79 2.83 4.92
C GLY A 273 -5.73 1.31 4.65
N SER A 274 -6.77 0.61 5.08
CA SER A 274 -7.13 -0.79 4.76
C SER A 274 -6.51 -1.89 5.60
N ARG A 275 -5.70 -1.57 6.61
CA ARG A 275 -5.16 -2.60 7.50
C ARG A 275 -6.26 -3.12 8.43
N MET A 276 -6.24 -4.42 8.72
CA MET A 276 -7.19 -5.17 9.53
C MET A 276 -6.48 -5.93 10.64
N VAL A 277 -7.06 -5.97 11.84
CA VAL A 277 -6.65 -6.88 12.93
C VAL A 277 -7.88 -7.31 13.72
N PHE A 278 -7.87 -8.56 14.20
CA PHE A 278 -8.86 -9.04 15.16
C PHE A 278 -8.32 -8.91 16.58
N ASP A 279 -9.18 -8.53 17.52
CA ASP A 279 -8.86 -8.65 18.95
C ASP A 279 -9.25 -10.03 19.51
N ASP A 280 -8.93 -10.25 20.79
CA ASP A 280 -9.23 -11.51 21.50
C ASP A 280 -10.75 -11.74 21.71
N SER A 281 -11.58 -10.71 21.55
CA SER A 281 -13.04 -10.83 21.62
C SER A 281 -13.65 -11.27 20.30
N GLY A 282 -12.86 -11.29 19.22
CA GLY A 282 -13.33 -11.61 17.86
C GLY A 282 -13.84 -10.39 17.10
N ASP A 283 -13.62 -9.18 17.60
CA ASP A 283 -13.99 -7.96 16.88
C ASP A 283 -12.89 -7.57 15.88
N LEU A 284 -13.31 -7.15 14.69
CA LEU A 284 -12.46 -6.70 13.62
C LEU A 284 -12.25 -5.18 13.72
N TYR A 285 -11.00 -4.76 13.87
CA TYR A 285 -10.56 -3.38 13.73
C TYR A 285 -9.98 -3.17 12.34
N PHE A 286 -10.30 -2.03 11.73
CA PHE A 286 -9.72 -1.66 10.45
C PHE A 286 -9.55 -0.16 10.27
N SER A 287 -8.60 0.24 9.43
CA SER A 287 -8.34 1.66 9.12
C SER A 287 -8.95 2.08 7.78
N ILE A 288 -9.46 3.31 7.72
CA ILE A 288 -9.74 4.02 6.46
C ILE A 288 -9.05 5.37 6.54
N GLY A 289 -8.16 5.64 5.57
CA GLY A 289 -7.47 6.94 5.49
C GLY A 289 -8.39 8.09 5.09
N ASP A 290 -7.90 9.32 5.10
CA ASP A 290 -8.68 10.53 4.87
C ASP A 290 -9.14 10.72 3.41
N ARG A 291 -8.69 9.84 2.51
CA ARG A 291 -8.97 9.87 1.07
C ARG A 291 -8.62 11.21 0.40
N GLY A 292 -7.66 11.96 0.95
CA GLY A 292 -7.29 13.31 0.51
C GLY A 292 -8.26 14.41 0.95
N ARG A 293 -9.35 14.08 1.64
CA ARG A 293 -10.36 15.01 2.13
C ARG A 293 -10.10 15.30 3.60
N LYS A 294 -9.01 16.02 3.86
CA LYS A 294 -8.41 16.22 5.20
C LYS A 294 -9.46 16.43 6.31
N LEU A 295 -10.43 17.35 6.12
CA LEU A 295 -11.44 17.67 7.15
C LEU A 295 -12.46 16.56 7.43
N ASP A 296 -12.66 15.61 6.51
CA ASP A 296 -13.56 14.47 6.75
C ASP A 296 -12.99 13.54 7.85
N ALA A 297 -11.68 13.59 8.13
CA ALA A 297 -11.07 12.93 9.29
C ALA A 297 -11.68 13.37 10.63
N GLN A 298 -12.18 14.60 10.72
CA GLN A 298 -12.88 15.14 11.91
C GLN A 298 -14.40 14.96 11.85
N ASN A 299 -14.95 14.57 10.69
CA ASN A 299 -16.36 14.34 10.52
C ASN A 299 -16.72 12.89 10.86
N LEU A 300 -17.50 12.70 11.94
CA LEU A 300 -17.93 11.36 12.39
C LEU A 300 -19.00 10.73 11.48
N SER A 301 -19.64 11.52 10.61
CA SER A 301 -20.63 11.00 9.63
C SER A 301 -19.98 10.40 8.39
N ARG A 302 -18.65 10.28 8.36
CA ARG A 302 -17.82 9.94 7.22
C ARG A 302 -16.80 8.87 7.61
N PRO A 303 -16.56 7.86 6.76
CA PRO A 303 -15.60 6.80 7.06
C PRO A 303 -14.14 7.26 6.96
N GLU A 304 -13.87 8.38 6.29
CA GLU A 304 -12.51 8.83 6.04
C GLU A 304 -11.77 9.26 7.31
N GLY A 305 -10.52 8.84 7.46
CA GLY A 305 -9.63 9.24 8.55
C GLY A 305 -10.06 8.69 9.91
N LYS A 306 -10.38 7.39 9.94
CA LYS A 306 -10.95 6.68 11.08
C LYS A 306 -10.28 5.32 11.33
N PHE A 307 -10.36 4.89 12.58
CA PHE A 307 -10.35 3.48 12.93
C PHE A 307 -11.80 3.03 13.15
N HIS A 308 -12.16 1.91 12.57
CA HIS A 308 -13.47 1.29 12.71
C HIS A 308 -13.35 -0.01 13.50
N ARG A 309 -14.43 -0.37 14.21
CA ARG A 309 -14.59 -1.64 14.94
C ARG A 309 -15.96 -2.23 14.64
N ILE A 310 -15.99 -3.50 14.24
CA ILE A 310 -17.18 -4.28 13.89
C ILE A 310 -17.01 -5.70 14.41
N HIS A 311 -18.12 -6.43 14.57
CA HIS A 311 -18.07 -7.88 14.73
C HIS A 311 -17.53 -8.56 13.47
N ASP A 312 -17.19 -9.84 13.59
CA ASP A 312 -16.70 -10.67 12.50
C ASP A 312 -17.69 -10.74 11.30
N ASP A 313 -18.99 -10.55 11.54
CA ASP A 313 -20.05 -10.52 10.53
C ASP A 313 -20.32 -9.12 9.92
N GLY A 314 -19.62 -8.09 10.37
CA GLY A 314 -19.78 -6.72 9.89
C GLY A 314 -20.73 -5.84 10.70
N GLN A 315 -21.44 -6.38 11.69
CA GLN A 315 -22.31 -5.56 12.53
C GLN A 315 -21.49 -4.60 13.41
N PRO A 316 -21.94 -3.35 13.63
CA PRO A 316 -21.29 -2.47 14.60
C PRO A 316 -21.34 -3.06 16.00
N VAL A 317 -20.23 -2.99 16.73
CA VAL A 317 -20.18 -3.45 18.12
C VAL A 317 -21.02 -2.52 19.00
N GLY A 318 -21.81 -3.10 19.90
CA GLY A 318 -22.79 -2.36 20.70
C GLY A 318 -22.20 -1.29 21.62
N ASP A 319 -20.96 -1.47 22.08
CA ASP A 319 -20.26 -0.54 22.97
C ASP A 319 -19.37 0.46 22.21
N ASN A 320 -19.46 0.52 20.87
CA ASN A 320 -18.72 1.49 20.09
C ASN A 320 -19.02 2.93 20.57
N PRO A 321 -17.99 3.79 20.73
CA PRO A 321 -18.14 5.13 21.32
C PRO A 321 -19.16 6.03 20.62
N TYR A 322 -19.39 5.80 19.33
CA TYR A 322 -20.25 6.61 18.48
C TYR A 322 -21.52 5.88 18.03
N ASN A 323 -21.82 4.73 18.61
CA ASN A 323 -23.00 3.91 18.32
C ASN A 323 -24.19 4.24 19.24
N SER A 324 -24.45 5.52 19.50
CA SER A 324 -25.55 5.97 20.36
C SER A 324 -26.43 7.03 19.71
N LEU A 325 -27.71 7.05 20.09
CA LEU A 325 -28.70 8.03 19.60
C LEU A 325 -28.32 9.48 19.96
N GLU A 326 -27.48 9.68 20.98
CA GLU A 326 -26.98 11.00 21.40
C GLU A 326 -25.93 11.58 20.44
N ARG A 327 -25.39 10.75 19.52
CA ARG A 327 -24.42 11.15 18.49
C ARG A 327 -25.04 11.02 17.09
N TYR A 328 -26.25 11.55 16.94
CA TYR A 328 -27.01 11.48 15.69
C TYR A 328 -26.16 11.89 14.49
N GLY A 329 -26.06 11.00 13.50
CA GLY A 329 -25.30 11.20 12.27
C GLY A 329 -23.88 10.64 12.28
N ALA A 330 -23.33 10.19 13.42
CA ALA A 330 -22.07 9.45 13.43
C ALA A 330 -22.24 8.05 12.84
N LEU A 331 -21.19 7.52 12.20
CA LEU A 331 -21.17 6.14 11.75
C LEU A 331 -20.98 5.20 12.96
N PRO A 332 -21.86 4.19 13.13
CA PRO A 332 -21.84 3.34 14.33
C PRO A 332 -20.60 2.44 14.41
N THR A 333 -19.89 2.25 13.30
CA THR A 333 -18.64 1.48 13.24
C THR A 333 -17.42 2.29 13.67
N VAL A 334 -17.51 3.62 13.80
CA VAL A 334 -16.36 4.45 14.18
C VAL A 334 -15.96 4.13 15.61
N TYR A 335 -14.70 3.77 15.79
CA TYR A 335 -14.09 3.53 17.09
C TYR A 335 -13.24 4.73 17.53
N ALA A 336 -12.43 5.28 16.62
CA ALA A 336 -11.62 6.48 16.84
C ALA A 336 -11.42 7.26 15.53
N TYR A 337 -10.99 8.53 15.61
CA TYR A 337 -10.99 9.43 14.45
C TYR A 337 -9.83 10.43 14.45
N GLY A 338 -9.74 11.23 13.39
CA GLY A 338 -8.71 12.26 13.25
C GLY A 338 -7.38 11.71 12.79
N THR A 339 -7.41 10.71 11.90
CA THR A 339 -6.22 10.08 11.31
C THR A 339 -6.11 10.43 9.82
N ARG A 340 -4.90 10.41 9.27
CA ARG A 340 -4.60 10.72 7.88
C ARG A 340 -4.58 9.48 6.99
N ASN A 341 -3.74 8.49 7.31
CA ASN A 341 -3.55 7.28 6.52
C ASN A 341 -2.79 6.21 7.30
N ALA A 342 -3.43 5.64 8.32
CA ALA A 342 -2.93 4.49 9.06
C ALA A 342 -2.79 3.26 8.14
N GLN A 343 -1.56 2.75 8.01
CA GLN A 343 -1.19 1.63 7.12
C GLN A 343 -0.73 0.37 7.89
N GLY A 344 -0.40 0.52 9.17
CA GLY A 344 -0.08 -0.58 10.09
C GLY A 344 -1.07 -0.63 11.23
N LEU A 345 -1.41 -1.85 11.66
CA LEU A 345 -2.16 -2.19 12.85
C LEU A 345 -1.57 -3.49 13.39
N ALA A 346 -1.43 -3.59 14.71
CA ALA A 346 -1.06 -4.82 15.39
C ALA A 346 -1.71 -4.84 16.78
N ILE A 347 -2.03 -6.03 17.28
CA ILE A 347 -2.45 -6.22 18.66
C ILE A 347 -1.20 -6.38 19.52
N HIS A 348 -1.08 -5.61 20.60
CA HIS A 348 -0.04 -5.82 21.58
C HIS A 348 -0.30 -7.15 22.31
N PRO A 349 0.64 -8.12 22.25
CA PRO A 349 0.37 -9.51 22.64
C PRO A 349 0.03 -9.70 24.13
N GLU A 350 0.49 -8.79 25.00
CA GLU A 350 0.24 -8.90 26.44
C GLU A 350 -0.94 -8.03 26.94
N THR A 351 -1.26 -6.93 26.26
CA THR A 351 -2.26 -5.96 26.74
C THR A 351 -3.56 -5.99 25.93
N GLY A 352 -3.54 -6.60 24.75
CA GLY A 352 -4.67 -6.58 23.81
C GLY A 352 -4.90 -5.22 23.15
N GLU A 353 -4.03 -4.23 23.38
CA GLU A 353 -4.18 -2.90 22.80
C GLU A 353 -3.90 -2.92 21.30
N VAL A 354 -4.74 -2.23 20.52
CA VAL A 354 -4.50 -2.03 19.09
C VAL A 354 -3.49 -0.89 18.92
N TRP A 355 -2.35 -1.17 18.31
CA TRP A 355 -1.36 -0.16 17.93
C TRP A 355 -1.48 0.15 16.45
N SER A 356 -1.07 1.34 16.04
CA SER A 356 -1.15 1.77 14.64
C SER A 356 0.05 2.59 14.21
N ALA A 357 0.43 2.45 12.94
CA ALA A 357 1.41 3.28 12.28
C ALA A 357 0.79 4.01 11.09
N GLU A 358 1.05 5.31 11.00
CA GLU A 358 0.40 6.21 10.05
C GLU A 358 1.38 7.11 9.30
N HIS A 359 1.10 7.32 8.01
CA HIS A 359 1.76 8.35 7.22
C HIS A 359 1.28 9.76 7.59
N GLY A 360 2.21 10.61 8.01
CA GLY A 360 2.04 12.05 8.07
C GLY A 360 2.02 12.70 6.68
N PRO A 361 1.87 14.05 6.61
CA PRO A 361 1.99 14.79 5.37
C PRO A 361 3.46 14.85 4.90
N MET A 362 4.14 16.00 4.96
CA MET A 362 5.59 16.04 4.76
C MET A 362 6.29 15.96 6.12
N GLY A 363 6.71 14.75 6.51
CA GLY A 363 7.10 14.46 7.88
C GLY A 363 5.89 14.20 8.79
N GLY A 364 6.15 13.90 10.06
CA GLY A 364 5.12 13.62 11.04
C GLY A 364 4.40 12.30 10.82
N ASP A 365 5.11 11.25 10.38
CA ASP A 365 4.59 9.89 10.52
C ASP A 365 4.45 9.57 12.00
N GLU A 366 3.48 8.76 12.38
CA GLU A 366 3.10 8.57 13.77
C GLU A 366 2.96 7.08 14.14
N LEU A 367 3.30 6.79 15.38
CA LEU A 367 2.93 5.57 16.08
C LEU A 367 1.91 5.94 17.17
N ASN A 368 0.76 5.27 17.17
CA ASN A 368 -0.37 5.57 18.03
C ASN A 368 -0.91 4.29 18.69
N ILE A 369 -1.52 4.44 19.87
CA ILE A 369 -2.34 3.39 20.51
C ILE A 369 -3.80 3.75 20.27
N VAL A 370 -4.57 2.87 19.64
CA VAL A 370 -5.94 3.12 19.22
C VAL A 370 -6.89 3.03 20.40
N GLN A 371 -7.25 4.19 20.96
CA GLN A 371 -8.15 4.34 22.10
C GLN A 371 -9.60 4.61 21.65
N ALA A 372 -10.55 4.00 22.37
CA ALA A 372 -11.98 4.21 22.16
C ALA A 372 -12.36 5.70 22.26
N GLY A 373 -12.95 6.25 21.20
CA GLY A 373 -13.47 7.61 21.16
C GLY A 373 -12.40 8.68 20.95
N ALA A 374 -11.12 8.31 20.85
CA ALA A 374 -10.03 9.27 20.73
C ALA A 374 -10.05 10.02 19.38
N ASN A 375 -9.57 11.27 19.44
CA ASN A 375 -9.27 12.12 18.30
C ASN A 375 -7.75 12.24 18.16
N TYR A 376 -7.14 11.77 17.06
CA TYR A 376 -5.70 11.92 16.79
C TYR A 376 -5.34 13.25 16.10
N GLY A 377 -6.35 14.08 15.86
CA GLY A 377 -6.18 15.49 15.57
C GLY A 377 -5.93 15.87 14.12
N TRP A 378 -5.65 14.94 13.21
CA TRP A 378 -5.55 15.27 11.78
C TRP A 378 -6.87 15.84 11.24
N PRO A 379 -6.87 16.95 10.48
CA PRO A 379 -5.72 17.78 10.09
C PRO A 379 -5.55 19.04 10.96
N LEU A 380 -6.30 19.16 12.04
CA LEU A 380 -6.30 20.31 12.94
C LEU A 380 -4.96 20.46 13.67
N ALA A 381 -4.33 19.34 14.01
CA ALA A 381 -2.97 19.24 14.52
C ALA A 381 -2.17 18.22 13.69
N THR A 382 -0.88 18.49 13.48
CA THR A 382 0.03 17.53 12.84
C THR A 382 1.50 17.82 13.17
N LYS A 383 2.31 16.78 13.31
CA LYS A 383 3.76 16.94 13.47
C LYS A 383 4.47 17.34 12.17
N GLY A 384 3.86 17.11 11.01
CA GLY A 384 4.43 17.43 9.69
C GLY A 384 4.18 18.85 9.16
N LEU A 385 4.59 19.07 7.92
CA LEU A 385 4.33 20.26 7.09
C LEU A 385 3.38 19.90 5.93
N ASP A 386 2.79 20.89 5.26
CA ASP A 386 2.05 20.63 4.02
C ASP A 386 3.02 20.19 2.90
N ARG A 387 2.46 19.65 1.81
CA ARG A 387 3.23 19.04 0.72
C ARG A 387 4.18 20.03 0.02
N ASP A 388 3.87 21.33 0.06
CA ASP A 388 4.70 22.41 -0.51
C ASP A 388 5.74 22.97 0.48
N GLY A 389 5.85 22.38 1.67
CA GLY A 389 6.76 22.81 2.73
C GLY A 389 6.24 23.93 3.63
N THR A 390 5.03 24.42 3.38
CA THR A 390 4.39 25.41 4.26
C THR A 390 3.84 24.78 5.53
N VAL A 391 3.55 25.61 6.53
CA VAL A 391 2.90 25.17 7.77
C VAL A 391 1.42 24.88 7.48
N LEU A 392 1.02 23.60 7.54
CA LEU A 392 -0.37 23.17 7.34
C LEU A 392 -1.30 23.71 8.43
N THR A 393 -0.84 23.65 9.68
CA THR A 393 -1.52 24.17 10.87
C THR A 393 -0.46 24.59 11.87
N PRO A 394 -0.65 25.69 12.63
CA PRO A 394 0.30 26.08 13.67
C PRO A 394 0.30 25.11 14.86
N TYR A 395 -0.70 24.21 14.96
CA TYR A 395 -0.87 23.34 16.11
C TYR A 395 -0.16 22.00 15.92
N LYS A 396 0.69 21.67 16.90
CA LYS A 396 1.27 20.32 17.03
C LYS A 396 0.42 19.41 17.92
N SER A 397 -0.43 19.99 18.77
CA SER A 397 -1.38 19.33 19.66
C SER A 397 -2.48 20.35 20.03
N LEU A 398 -3.61 19.87 20.55
CA LEU A 398 -4.77 20.67 20.93
C LEU A 398 -5.53 20.00 22.10
N PRO A 399 -6.27 20.75 22.93
CA PRO A 399 -7.12 20.16 23.96
C PRO A 399 -8.11 19.13 23.37
N GLY A 400 -8.16 17.94 23.97
CA GLY A 400 -9.05 16.85 23.54
C GLY A 400 -8.52 15.99 22.39
N ILE A 401 -7.29 16.24 21.90
CA ILE A 401 -6.58 15.36 20.96
C ILE A 401 -5.59 14.47 21.73
N VAL A 402 -5.47 13.23 21.29
CA VAL A 402 -4.45 12.27 21.74
C VAL A 402 -3.23 12.43 20.87
N ASP A 403 -2.10 12.80 21.48
CA ASP A 403 -0.81 12.89 20.79
C ASP A 403 -0.23 11.50 20.52
N PRO A 404 0.56 11.33 19.44
CA PRO A 404 1.23 10.08 19.15
C PRO A 404 2.29 9.76 20.20
N ILE A 405 2.46 8.47 20.50
CA ILE A 405 3.48 8.00 21.44
C ILE A 405 4.89 8.14 20.85
N HIS A 406 5.00 8.16 19.52
CA HIS A 406 6.23 8.42 18.78
C HIS A 406 5.91 9.01 17.40
N TYR A 407 6.80 9.85 16.85
CA TYR A 407 6.63 10.40 15.51
C TYR A 407 7.98 10.62 14.80
N TRP A 408 7.97 10.53 13.47
CA TRP A 408 9.16 10.68 12.64
C TRP A 408 9.11 11.91 11.73
N THR A 409 10.17 12.72 11.80
CA THR A 409 10.43 13.83 10.86
C THR A 409 11.92 13.85 10.51
N PRO A 410 12.31 13.63 9.24
CA PRO A 410 11.46 13.40 8.07
C PRO A 410 10.68 12.07 8.11
N SER A 411 9.60 11.99 7.32
CA SER A 411 8.71 10.82 7.26
C SER A 411 9.42 9.64 6.55
N PRO A 412 9.53 8.47 7.19
CA PRO A 412 10.03 7.22 6.58
C PRO A 412 8.95 6.50 5.75
N ALA A 413 7.71 6.99 5.75
CA ALA A 413 6.51 6.36 5.22
C ALA A 413 6.25 5.00 5.88
N VAL A 414 5.94 5.03 7.18
CA VAL A 414 5.66 3.85 8.01
C VAL A 414 4.41 3.08 7.58
N CYS A 415 4.48 1.75 7.58
CA CYS A 415 3.37 0.90 7.18
C CYS A 415 3.18 -0.31 8.08
N GLY A 416 3.33 -1.55 7.60
CA GLY A 416 3.13 -2.76 8.39
C GLY A 416 3.93 -2.73 9.70
N ILE A 417 3.28 -3.14 10.78
CA ILE A 417 3.87 -3.23 12.11
C ILE A 417 3.59 -4.61 12.69
N GLU A 418 4.53 -5.14 13.48
CA GLU A 418 4.45 -6.49 14.03
C GLU A 418 5.15 -6.53 15.39
N PHE A 419 4.43 -6.94 16.43
CA PHE A 419 5.06 -7.22 17.72
C PHE A 419 5.79 -8.56 17.67
N ILE A 420 6.98 -8.62 18.25
CA ILE A 420 7.75 -9.86 18.31
C ILE A 420 7.42 -10.62 19.58
N ASP A 421 6.79 -11.78 19.42
CA ASP A 421 6.61 -12.80 20.48
C ASP A 421 7.12 -14.16 20.00
N SER A 422 8.33 -14.17 19.45
CA SER A 422 8.94 -15.36 18.86
C SER A 422 10.03 -15.95 19.76
N PRO A 423 10.05 -17.29 19.96
CA PRO A 423 11.14 -17.96 20.67
C PRO A 423 12.48 -17.92 19.90
N LEU A 424 12.48 -17.62 18.59
CA LEU A 424 13.71 -17.41 17.84
C LEU A 424 14.36 -16.06 18.16
N PHE A 425 13.58 -15.08 18.63
CA PHE A 425 14.05 -13.73 18.93
C PHE A 425 13.78 -13.34 20.39
N PRO A 426 14.30 -14.08 21.39
CA PRO A 426 13.98 -13.84 22.81
C PRO A 426 14.38 -12.43 23.28
N ALA A 427 15.50 -11.89 22.80
CA ALA A 427 15.94 -10.52 23.11
C ALA A 427 15.02 -9.44 22.52
N TRP A 428 14.15 -9.81 21.57
CA TRP A 428 13.21 -8.89 20.93
C TRP A 428 11.78 -9.05 21.42
N LYS A 429 11.54 -9.86 22.45
CA LYS A 429 10.20 -10.05 23.00
C LYS A 429 9.55 -8.69 23.35
N SER A 430 8.33 -8.49 22.87
CA SER A 430 7.52 -7.27 23.04
C SER A 430 8.11 -6.01 22.37
N ASN A 431 9.17 -6.13 21.57
CA ASN A 431 9.57 -5.06 20.67
C ASN A 431 8.61 -4.98 19.48
N LEU A 432 8.50 -3.80 18.90
CA LEU A 432 7.69 -3.54 17.71
C LEU A 432 8.58 -3.38 16.49
N LEU A 433 8.35 -4.17 15.45
CA LEU A 433 8.92 -3.93 14.13
C LEU A 433 8.02 -2.98 13.34
N VAL A 434 8.61 -2.01 12.65
CA VAL A 434 7.89 -1.03 11.82
C VAL A 434 8.53 -0.96 10.44
N ALA A 435 7.77 -1.35 9.42
CA ALA A 435 8.19 -1.26 8.02
C ALA A 435 8.21 0.19 7.54
N ALA A 436 9.22 0.55 6.74
CA ALA A 436 9.36 1.87 6.14
C ALA A 436 9.45 1.79 4.60
N LEU A 437 8.45 2.40 3.94
CA LEU A 437 8.37 2.42 2.48
C LEU A 437 9.38 3.37 1.85
N LYS A 438 9.56 4.59 2.39
CA LYS A 438 10.41 5.61 1.76
C LYS A 438 11.88 5.34 2.07
N HIS A 439 12.18 4.98 3.31
CA HIS A 439 13.56 4.74 3.72
C HIS A 439 14.04 3.31 3.48
N GLN A 440 13.16 2.39 3.05
CA GLN A 440 13.53 1.05 2.57
C GLN A 440 14.22 0.20 3.65
N TYR A 441 13.69 0.24 4.86
CA TYR A 441 14.16 -0.59 5.96
C TYR A 441 13.07 -0.93 6.98
N ILE A 442 13.46 -1.68 8.01
CA ILE A 442 12.64 -1.96 9.19
C ILE A 442 13.26 -1.27 10.41
N TYR A 443 12.43 -0.53 11.15
CA TYR A 443 12.76 -0.14 12.52
C TYR A 443 12.42 -1.25 13.49
N ARG A 444 13.28 -1.50 14.46
CA ARG A 444 12.97 -2.20 15.69
C ARG A 444 12.86 -1.17 16.81
N LEU A 445 11.69 -1.10 17.42
CA LEU A 445 11.39 -0.21 18.54
C LEU A 445 11.44 -1.01 19.84
N VAL A 446 12.27 -0.57 20.79
CA VAL A 446 12.24 -1.08 22.16
C VAL A 446 11.29 -0.21 22.97
N LEU A 447 10.40 -0.86 23.71
CA LEU A 447 9.32 -0.22 24.43
C LEU A 447 9.52 -0.33 25.95
N ASP A 448 9.17 0.74 26.68
CA ASP A 448 8.95 0.75 28.12
C ASP A 448 7.51 1.20 28.38
N GLY A 449 6.60 0.23 28.52
CA GLY A 449 5.16 0.46 28.43
C GLY A 449 4.80 1.13 27.11
N HIS A 450 4.14 2.29 27.16
CA HIS A 450 3.71 3.06 25.98
C HIS A 450 4.77 4.04 25.46
N LYS A 451 6.04 3.87 25.83
CA LYS A 451 7.13 4.76 25.39
C LYS A 451 8.14 4.01 24.53
N VAL A 452 8.48 4.59 23.39
CA VAL A 452 9.65 4.16 22.61
C VAL A 452 10.91 4.67 23.30
N VAL A 453 11.73 3.75 23.81
CA VAL A 453 12.99 4.08 24.50
C VAL A 453 14.22 3.89 23.62
N LYS A 454 14.08 3.14 22.51
CA LYS A 454 15.16 2.93 21.54
C LYS A 454 14.62 2.62 20.15
N GLU A 455 15.36 3.07 19.14
CA GLU A 455 15.18 2.73 17.74
C GLU A 455 16.45 2.09 17.20
N GLU A 456 16.30 0.98 16.47
CA GLU A 456 17.35 0.36 15.67
C GLU A 456 16.83 0.12 14.25
N VAL A 457 17.70 0.15 13.25
CA VAL A 457 17.35 -0.23 11.88
C VAL A 457 17.94 -1.61 11.56
N ILE A 458 17.10 -2.60 11.26
CA ILE A 458 17.51 -4.02 11.22
C ILE A 458 17.49 -4.68 9.83
N LEU A 459 17.03 -4.00 8.78
CA LEU A 459 17.00 -4.55 7.42
C LEU A 459 17.16 -3.42 6.41
N ARG A 460 18.37 -3.16 5.93
CA ARG A 460 18.64 -2.08 4.96
C ARG A 460 18.66 -2.62 3.53
N GLU A 461 18.51 -1.71 2.55
CA GLU A 461 18.80 -1.97 1.12
C GLU A 461 18.00 -3.14 0.50
N SER A 462 16.93 -3.56 1.15
CA SER A 462 16.08 -4.66 0.68
C SER A 462 14.91 -4.17 -0.20
N GLY A 463 14.85 -2.86 -0.45
CA GLY A 463 13.74 -2.20 -1.12
C GLY A 463 12.69 -1.68 -0.15
N ARG A 464 11.61 -1.14 -0.72
CA ARG A 464 10.50 -0.54 0.03
C ARG A 464 9.74 -1.62 0.79
N VAL A 465 9.90 -1.62 2.12
CA VAL A 465 9.26 -2.61 2.99
C VAL A 465 7.79 -2.26 3.19
N ARG A 466 6.90 -3.20 2.96
CA ARG A 466 5.44 -3.03 2.99
C ARG A 466 4.81 -3.70 4.20
N ASP A 467 5.19 -4.94 4.46
CA ASP A 467 4.60 -5.71 5.55
C ASP A 467 5.61 -6.61 6.23
N ILE A 468 5.32 -6.94 7.49
CA ILE A 468 6.14 -7.78 8.35
C ILE A 468 5.16 -8.73 9.06
N LYS A 469 5.49 -10.01 9.11
CA LYS A 469 4.68 -11.00 9.82
C LYS A 469 5.56 -12.05 10.46
N THR A 470 5.29 -12.38 11.72
CA THR A 470 5.90 -13.53 12.37
C THR A 470 5.19 -14.81 11.92
N ALA A 471 5.95 -15.77 11.40
CA ALA A 471 5.45 -17.07 11.01
C ALA A 471 5.24 -17.98 12.25
N PRO A 472 4.45 -19.06 12.14
CA PRO A 472 4.25 -20.02 13.23
C PRO A 472 5.55 -20.66 13.76
N ASP A 473 6.56 -20.84 12.89
CA ASP A 473 7.89 -21.32 13.27
C ASP A 473 8.75 -20.27 14.02
N GLY A 474 8.20 -19.06 14.23
CA GLY A 474 8.84 -17.93 14.90
C GLY A 474 9.74 -17.09 14.00
N SER A 475 9.93 -17.45 12.73
CA SER A 475 10.72 -16.65 11.80
C SER A 475 9.96 -15.42 11.30
N ILE A 476 10.66 -14.44 10.74
CA ILE A 476 10.04 -13.19 10.27
C ILE A 476 9.94 -13.21 8.74
N TYR A 477 8.77 -12.90 8.21
CA TYR A 477 8.52 -12.72 6.79
C TYR A 477 8.32 -11.25 6.47
N VAL A 478 8.90 -10.79 5.37
CA VAL A 478 8.89 -9.38 4.97
C VAL A 478 8.45 -9.24 3.52
N LEU A 479 7.44 -8.42 3.27
CA LEU A 479 6.99 -8.07 1.92
C LEU A 479 7.67 -6.79 1.45
N THR A 480 8.14 -6.77 0.21
CA THR A 480 8.62 -5.54 -0.45
C THR A 480 7.72 -5.18 -1.61
N ASP A 481 7.22 -3.93 -1.66
CA ASP A 481 6.16 -3.59 -2.62
C ASP A 481 6.65 -3.61 -4.07
N ARG A 482 7.55 -2.71 -4.47
CA ARG A 482 7.92 -2.50 -5.87
C ARG A 482 8.99 -3.47 -6.36
N ARG A 483 9.88 -3.91 -5.47
CA ARG A 483 10.77 -5.03 -5.78
C ARG A 483 9.99 -6.35 -5.88
N GLY A 484 8.82 -6.42 -5.24
CA GLY A 484 7.93 -7.56 -5.39
C GLY A 484 8.56 -8.83 -4.84
N MET A 485 9.07 -8.78 -3.62
CA MET A 485 9.72 -9.93 -2.98
C MET A 485 9.03 -10.34 -1.68
N ILE A 486 9.20 -11.61 -1.34
CA ILE A 486 9.01 -12.15 0.01
C ILE A 486 10.39 -12.51 0.54
N LEU A 487 10.78 -11.88 1.65
CA LEU A 487 12.02 -12.17 2.36
C LEU A 487 11.71 -12.98 3.61
N HIS A 488 12.65 -13.82 4.00
CA HIS A 488 12.61 -14.67 5.18
C HIS A 488 13.82 -14.38 6.06
N LEU A 489 13.57 -13.99 7.30
CA LEU A 489 14.55 -13.53 8.26
C LEU A 489 14.63 -14.51 9.42
N THR A 490 15.83 -14.99 9.70
CA THR A 490 16.13 -15.89 10.83
C THR A 490 17.40 -15.44 11.52
N PRO A 491 17.54 -15.59 12.85
CA PRO A 491 18.81 -15.37 13.49
C PRO A 491 19.78 -16.48 13.04
N GLU A 492 21.02 -16.13 12.79
CA GLU A 492 22.07 -17.13 12.69
C GLU A 492 22.39 -17.62 14.10
N ASN A 493 22.36 -18.94 14.29
CA ASN A 493 22.86 -19.51 15.53
C ASN A 493 24.35 -19.17 15.62
N ASN A 494 24.75 -18.46 16.68
CA ASN A 494 26.15 -18.45 17.08
C ASN A 494 26.45 -19.88 17.58
N GLU A 495 26.99 -20.74 16.72
CA GLU A 495 27.56 -22.03 17.13
C GLU A 495 28.71 -21.85 18.13
#